data_AF-A0A317HHX8-F1
#
_entry.id   AF-A0A317HHX8-F1
#
_cell.length_a   1.000
_cell.length_b   1.000
_cell.length_c   1.000
_cell.angle_alpha   90.00
_cell.angle_beta   90.00
_cell.angle_gamma   90.00
#
_symmetry.space_group_name_H-M   'P 1'
#
loop_
_entity.id
_entity.type
_entity.pdbx_description
1 polymer ?
#
loop_
_entity_poly.entity_id
_entity_poly.type
_entity_poly.pdbx_seq_one_letter_code
_entity_poly.pdbx_strand_id
1 'polypeptide(L)' 'PEDQREVIILRHYADLSFKEIASLTNCSINTALGRMRYGLINLRKMMTEKKIAL' A
#
# COMPACT_ATOMS: atom_id res chain seq x y z
N PRO A 1 -7.23 -5.59 2.28
CA PRO A 1 -8.05 -4.39 2.62
C PRO A 1 -7.95 -3.35 1.50
N GLU A 2 -9.05 -2.69 1.15
CA GLU A 2 -9.11 -1.79 0.00
C GLU A 2 -8.14 -0.61 0.13
N ASP A 3 -8.14 0.08 1.27
CA ASP A 3 -7.27 1.23 1.51
C ASP A 3 -5.77 0.90 1.44
N GLN A 4 -5.37 -0.33 1.78
CA GLN A 4 -3.97 -0.77 1.67
C GLN A 4 -3.58 -0.97 0.21
N ARG A 5 -4.49 -1.53 -0.59
CA ARG A 5 -4.30 -1.73 -2.03
C ARG A 5 -4.26 -0.38 -2.74
N GLU A 6 -5.16 0.54 -2.39
CA GLU A 6 -5.22 1.88 -2.97
C GLU A 6 -3.89 2.63 -2.81
N VAL A 7 -3.32 2.65 -1.59
CA VAL A 7 -2.02 3.29 -1.34
C VAL A 7 -0.90 2.67 -2.19
N ILE A 8 -0.87 1.34 -2.35
CA ILE A 8 0.13 0.66 -3.19
C ILE A 8 -0.02 1.06 -4.65
N ILE A 9 -1.25 1.11 -5.17
CA ILE A 9 -1.53 1.50 -6.56
C ILE A 9 -1.10 2.95 -6.79
N LEU A 10 -1.56 3.87 -5.96
CA LEU A 10 -1.22 5.29 -6.09
C LEU A 10 0.29 5.52 -5.97
N ARG A 11 0.99 4.77 -5.11
CA ARG A 11 2.44 4.92 -4.93
C ARG A 11 3.25 4.36 -6.09
N HIS A 12 2.93 3.16 -6.58
CA HIS A 12 3.78 2.45 -7.54
C HIS A 12 3.35 2.57 -8.99
N TYR A 13 2.05 2.79 -9.24
CA TYR A 13 1.50 2.89 -10.59
C TYR A 13 1.20 4.34 -10.98
N ALA A 14 0.84 5.19 -10.02
CA ALA A 14 0.61 6.63 -10.26
C ALA A 14 1.78 7.52 -9.80
N ASP A 15 2.86 6.93 -9.28
CA ASP A 15 4.09 7.61 -8.82
C ASP A 15 3.89 8.78 -7.83
N LEU A 16 2.82 8.71 -7.03
CA LEU A 16 2.49 9.77 -6.07
C LEU A 16 3.31 9.65 -4.78
N SER A 17 3.66 10.78 -4.18
CA SER A 17 4.25 10.83 -2.84
C SER A 17 3.25 10.45 -1.76
N PHE A 18 3.71 9.97 -0.60
CA PHE A 18 2.82 9.70 0.54
C PHE A 18 2.07 10.94 1.03
N LYS A 19 2.61 12.15 0.78
CA LYS A 19 1.94 13.41 1.08
C LYS A 19 0.74 13.63 0.15
N GLU A 20 0.92 13.44 -1.16
CA GLU A 20 -0.16 13.55 -2.14
C GLU A 20 -1.23 12.47 -1.92
N ILE A 21 -0.81 11.24 -1.64
CA ILE A 21 -1.73 10.13 -1.32
C ILE A 21 -2.54 10.45 -0.06
N ALA A 22 -1.90 10.96 1.00
CA ALA A 22 -2.58 11.36 2.23
C ALA A 22 -3.63 12.46 1.97
N SER A 23 -3.29 13.45 1.13
CA SER A 23 -4.22 14.49 0.70
C SER A 23 -5.38 13.95 -0.13
N LEU A 24 -5.12 13.09 -1.13
CA LEU A 24 -6.15 12.50 -2.00
C LEU A 24 -7.12 11.57 -1.24
N THR A 25 -6.59 10.81 -0.29
CA THR A 25 -7.37 9.83 0.50
C THR A 25 -7.90 10.41 1.81
N ASN A 26 -7.77 11.73 2.00
CA ASN A 26 -8.20 12.46 3.19
C ASN A 26 -7.76 11.81 4.52
N CYS A 27 -6.49 11.44 4.61
CA CYS A 27 -5.91 10.84 5.82
C CYS A 27 -4.58 11.49 6.20
N SER A 28 -4.03 11.12 7.36
CA SER A 28 -2.69 11.59 7.75
C SER A 28 -1.60 10.88 6.94
N ILE A 29 -0.44 11.51 6.77
CA ILE A 29 0.73 10.87 6.15
C ILE A 29 1.09 9.57 6.87
N ASN A 30 0.97 9.53 8.20
CA ASN A 30 1.22 8.33 8.99
C ASN A 30 0.21 7.21 8.71
N THR A 31 -1.04 7.56 8.46
CA THR A 31 -2.09 6.60 8.06
C THR A 31 -1.75 5.98 6.70
N ALA A 32 -1.34 6.79 5.72
CA ALA A 32 -0.90 6.31 4.41
C ALA A 32 0.34 5.40 4.52
N LEU A 33 1.34 5.80 5.31
CA LEU A 33 2.53 4.98 5.59
C LEU A 33 2.18 3.65 6.27
N GLY A 34 1.27 3.67 7.23
CA GLY A 34 0.78 2.46 7.89
C GLY A 34 0.06 1.52 6.92
N ARG A 35 -0.84 2.05 6.10
CA ARG A 35 -1.55 1.30 5.04
C ARG A 35 -0.57 0.67 4.06
N MET A 36 0.47 1.40 3.65
CA MET A 36 1.54 0.88 2.80
C MET A 36 2.28 -0.29 3.46
N ARG A 37 2.73 -0.11 4.71
CA ARG A 37 3.44 -1.15 5.48
C ARG A 37 2.62 -2.43 5.58
N TYR A 38 1.36 -2.33 6.01
CA TYR A 38 0.50 -3.51 6.16
C TYR A 38 0.11 -4.11 4.79
N GLY A 39 -0.05 -3.28 3.76
CA GLY A 39 -0.26 -3.76 2.39
C GLY A 39 0.89 -4.65 1.90
N LEU A 40 2.14 -4.20 2.05
CA LEU A 40 3.32 -4.99 1.66
C LEU A 40 3.47 -6.28 2.49
N ILE A 41 3.22 -6.23 3.81
CA ILE A 41 3.23 -7.42 4.66
C ILE A 41 2.21 -8.45 4.18
N ASN A 42 1.00 -8.01 3.85
CA ASN A 42 -0.06 -8.89 3.36
C ASN A 42 0.26 -9.47 1.98
N LEU A 43 0.83 -8.67 1.07
CA LEU A 43 1.32 -9.18 -0.21
C LEU A 43 2.37 -10.28 -0.02
N ARG A 44 3.35 -10.05 0.86
CA ARG A 44 4.39 -11.06 1.17
C ARG A 44 3.79 -12.36 1.71
N LYS A 45 2.84 -12.28 2.64
CA LYS A 45 2.14 -13.46 3.17
C LYS A 45 1.43 -14.24 2.07
N MET A 46 0.70 -13.55 1.20
CA MET A 46 -0.01 -14.19 0.08
C MET A 46 0.95 -14.87 -0.91
N MET A 47 2.13 -14.27 -1.18
CA MET A 47 3.15 -14.90 -2.03
C MET A 47 3.66 -16.20 -1.42
N THR A 48 3.95 -16.20 -0.12
CA THR A 48 4.38 -17.40 0.61
C THR A 48 3.30 -18.48 0.61
N GLU A 49 2.05 -18.12 0.91
CA GLU A 49 0.91 -19.06 0.95
C GLU A 49 0.66 -19.70 -0.42
N LYS A 50 0.75 -18.91 -1.49
CA LYS A 50 0.54 -19.38 -2.86
C LYS A 50 1.75 -20.09 -3.46
N LYS A 51 2.83 -20.26 -2.69
CA LYS A 51 4.13 -20.81 -3.17
C LYS A 51 4.61 -20.12 -4.45
N ILE A 52 4.38 -18.81 -4.55
CA ILE A 52 4.91 -18.01 -5.65
C ILE A 52 6.41 -17.90 -5.39
N ALA A 53 7.18 -18.82 -6.00
CA ALA A 53 8.63 -18.76 -6.05
C ALA A 53 9.06 -17.73 -7.10
N LEU A 54 9.99 -16.87 -6.71
CA LEU A 54 10.70 -15.95 -7.59
C LEU A 54 11.88 -16.67 -8.25
#